data_AF-A0A0B2NPV1-F1
#
_entry.id   AF-A0A0B2NPV1-F1
#
_cell.length_a   1.000
_cell.length_b   1.000
_cell.length_c   1.000
_cell.angle_alpha   90.00
_cell.angle_beta   90.00
_cell.angle_gamma   90.00
#
_symmetry.space_group_name_H-M   'P 1'
#
loop_
_entity.id
_entity.type
_entity.pdbx_description
1 polymer ?
#
loop_
_entity_poly.entity_id
_entity_poly.type
_entity_poly.pdbx_seq_one_letter_code
_entity_poly.pdbx_strand_id
1 'polypeptide(L)'
;MVADLIHLRKASILNDSQVAEILNDISRRIVRDKGPIVMDKSGYTEKGFKRKIAVQALFGKVFYLSELPEFCSRDTSLVVKEIFGVTDEDADKLRIHTISEAGSLDALEKMVDSSNSEDASEDSFEAS
;
A
#
# COMPACT_ATOMS: atom_id res chain seq x y z
N MET A 1 6.56 -15.53 3.24
CA MET A 1 5.75 -14.47 2.59
C MET A 1 6.31 -14.02 1.25
N VAL A 2 7.49 -13.38 1.13
CA VAL A 2 8.05 -12.99 -0.19
C VAL A 2 8.58 -14.21 -0.97
N ALA A 3 9.27 -15.13 -0.29
CA ALA A 3 9.74 -16.38 -0.89
C ALA A 3 8.61 -17.22 -1.51
N ASP A 4 7.43 -17.23 -0.88
CA ASP A 4 6.26 -17.94 -1.40
C ASP A 4 5.73 -17.32 -2.69
N LEU A 5 5.77 -15.98 -2.81
CA LEU A 5 5.42 -15.29 -4.04
C LEU A 5 6.44 -15.58 -5.16
N ILE A 6 7.73 -15.65 -4.83
CA ILE A 6 8.78 -16.05 -5.79
C ILE A 6 8.55 -17.50 -6.25
N HIS A 7 8.23 -18.42 -5.32
CA HIS A 7 7.89 -19.80 -5.66
C HIS A 7 6.63 -19.88 -6.52
N LEU A 8 5.58 -19.12 -6.19
CA LEU A 8 4.36 -19.07 -6.98
C LEU A 8 4.62 -18.54 -8.39
N ARG A 9 5.42 -17.48 -8.54
CA ARG A 9 5.84 -16.94 -9.84
C ARG A 9 6.54 -18.01 -10.68
N LYS A 10 7.49 -18.74 -10.09
CA LYS A 10 8.20 -19.85 -10.75
C LYS A 10 7.24 -21.00 -11.13
N ALA A 11 6.32 -21.37 -10.25
CA ALA A 11 5.36 -22.46 -10.48
C ALA A 11 4.27 -22.09 -11.51
N SER A 12 3.93 -20.80 -11.63
CA SER A 12 2.92 -20.30 -12.58
C SER A 12 3.47 -20.11 -14.00
N ILE A 13 4.78 -20.28 -14.20
CA ILE A 13 5.45 -20.17 -15.51
C ILE A 13 5.18 -18.80 -16.17
N LEU A 14 5.09 -17.75 -15.36
CA LEU A 14 4.92 -16.38 -15.85
C LEU A 14 6.28 -15.79 -16.23
N ASN A 15 6.36 -15.21 -17.43
CA ASN A 15 7.54 -14.47 -17.86
C ASN A 15 7.60 -13.06 -17.24
N ASP A 16 8.75 -12.39 -17.35
CA ASP A 16 8.96 -11.06 -16.74
C ASP A 16 7.94 -10.02 -17.20
N SER A 17 7.60 -10.00 -18.49
CA SER A 17 6.64 -9.04 -19.05
C SER A 17 5.23 -9.26 -18.49
N GLN A 18 4.78 -10.52 -18.36
CA GLN A 18 3.49 -10.83 -17.74
C GLN A 18 3.47 -10.45 -16.25
N VAL A 19 4.58 -10.66 -15.53
CA VAL A 19 4.70 -10.24 -14.13
C VAL A 19 4.65 -8.71 -14.03
N ALA A 20 5.34 -7.99 -14.93
CA ALA A 20 5.30 -6.54 -15.00
C ALA A 20 3.89 -6.00 -15.26
N GLU A 21 3.14 -6.60 -16.19
CA GLU A 21 1.74 -6.25 -16.45
C GLU A 21 0.86 -6.46 -15.21
N ILE A 22 1.01 -7.60 -14.52
CA ILE A 22 0.27 -7.89 -13.28
C ILE A 22 0.59 -6.85 -12.20
N LEU A 23 1.87 -6.50 -12.01
CA LEU A 23 2.28 -5.48 -11.04
C LEU A 23 1.72 -4.11 -11.38
N ASN A 24 1.73 -3.72 -12.66
CA ASN A 24 1.12 -2.49 -13.13
C ASN A 24 -0.40 -2.48 -12.92
N ASP A 25 -1.08 -3.60 -13.16
CA ASP A 25 -2.53 -3.72 -12.96
C ASP A 25 -2.93 -3.66 -11.49
N ILE A 26 -2.19 -4.34 -10.61
CA ILE A 26 -2.38 -4.24 -9.17
C ILE A 26 -2.17 -2.78 -8.71
N SER A 27 -1.11 -2.13 -9.20
CA SER A 27 -0.83 -0.72 -8.91
C SER A 27 -1.99 0.19 -9.32
N ARG A 28 -2.50 0.02 -10.55
CA ARG A 28 -3.64 0.80 -11.08
C ARG A 28 -4.90 0.58 -10.23
N ARG A 29 -5.17 -0.66 -9.81
CA ARG A 29 -6.31 -0.98 -8.94
C ARG A 29 -6.19 -0.28 -7.58
N ILE A 30 -5.01 -0.33 -6.96
CA ILE A 30 -4.78 0.35 -5.67
C ILE A 30 -5.01 1.87 -5.80
N VAL A 31 -4.44 2.49 -6.83
CA VAL A 31 -4.57 3.94 -7.05
C VAL A 31 -5.99 4.34 -7.42
N ARG A 32 -6.71 3.53 -8.20
CA ARG A 32 -8.13 3.76 -8.48
C ARG A 32 -8.98 3.73 -7.21
N ASP A 33 -8.71 2.78 -6.32
CA ASP A 33 -9.54 2.56 -5.13
C ASP A 33 -9.18 3.53 -3.98
N LYS A 34 -7.91 3.96 -3.88
CA LYS A 34 -7.37 4.71 -2.73
C LYS A 34 -6.78 6.08 -3.08
N GLY A 35 -6.64 6.38 -4.37
CA GLY A 35 -5.95 7.55 -4.89
C GLY A 35 -4.42 7.37 -4.94
N PRO A 36 -3.72 8.31 -5.60
CA PRO A 36 -2.26 8.32 -5.66
C PRO A 36 -1.64 8.68 -4.32
N ILE A 37 -0.31 8.50 -4.22
CA ILE A 37 0.47 8.89 -3.05
C ILE A 37 0.48 10.41 -2.94
N VAL A 38 0.41 10.87 -1.69
CA VAL A 38 0.57 12.28 -1.35
C VAL A 38 1.73 12.37 -0.37
N MET A 39 2.72 13.20 -0.71
CA MET A 39 3.92 13.40 0.12
C MET A 39 3.68 14.44 1.22
N ASP A 40 2.91 15.49 0.93
CA ASP A 40 2.51 16.48 1.93
C ASP A 40 1.29 16.03 2.73
N LYS A 41 1.42 16.10 4.05
CA LYS A 41 0.43 15.65 5.03
C LYS A 41 -0.38 16.83 5.59
N SER A 42 -0.04 18.07 5.22
CA SER A 42 -0.74 19.27 5.68
C SER A 42 -2.23 19.26 5.23
N GLY A 43 -3.14 19.66 6.12
CA GLY A 43 -4.57 19.79 5.80
C GLY A 43 -5.40 18.50 5.80
N TYR A 44 -4.85 17.33 6.16
CA TYR A 44 -5.61 16.08 6.25
C TYR A 44 -6.25 15.86 7.64
N THR A 45 -7.47 15.35 7.64
CA THR A 45 -8.08 14.75 8.84
C THR A 45 -7.39 13.43 9.19
N GLU A 46 -7.46 12.98 10.44
CA GLU A 46 -6.80 11.74 10.88
C GLU A 46 -7.24 10.50 10.05
N LYS A 47 -8.53 10.42 9.69
CA LYS A 47 -9.07 9.35 8.83
C LYS A 47 -8.51 9.44 7.40
N GLY A 48 -8.40 10.65 6.85
CA GLY A 48 -7.78 10.89 5.55
C GLY A 48 -6.30 10.53 5.55
N PHE A 49 -5.60 10.87 6.64
CA PHE A 49 -4.20 10.57 6.86
C PHE A 49 -3.92 9.06 6.91
N LYS A 50 -4.66 8.29 7.72
CA LYS A 50 -4.54 6.81 7.80
C LYS A 50 -4.70 6.15 6.43
N ARG A 51 -5.65 6.62 5.61
CA ARG A 51 -5.84 6.11 4.25
C ARG A 51 -4.63 6.37 3.36
N LYS A 52 -3.96 7.52 3.49
CA LYS A 52 -2.76 7.87 2.71
C LYS A 52 -1.55 7.04 3.12
N ILE A 53 -1.34 6.81 4.41
CA ILE A 53 -0.28 5.91 4.91
C ILE A 53 -0.46 4.48 4.36
N ALA A 54 -1.70 3.99 4.32
CA ALA A 54 -1.96 2.66 3.74
C ALA A 54 -1.57 2.55 2.26
N VAL A 55 -1.70 3.62 1.46
CA VAL A 55 -1.26 3.63 0.06
C VAL A 55 0.26 3.63 -0.04
N GLN A 56 0.96 4.38 0.81
CA GLN A 56 2.42 4.39 0.89
C GLN A 56 2.98 3.00 1.21
N ALA A 57 2.39 2.31 2.19
CA ALA A 57 2.79 0.94 2.54
C ALA A 57 2.52 -0.06 1.41
N LEU A 58 1.40 0.09 0.68
CA LEU A 58 1.08 -0.76 -0.47
C LEU A 58 2.05 -0.52 -1.64
N PHE A 59 2.36 0.73 -1.94
CA PHE A 59 3.39 1.08 -2.92
C PHE A 59 4.73 0.46 -2.54
N GLY A 60 5.18 0.61 -1.28
CA GLY A 60 6.45 0.05 -0.83
C GLY A 60 6.54 -1.46 -1.06
N LYS A 61 5.45 -2.20 -0.82
CA LYS A 61 5.39 -3.65 -1.08
C LYS A 61 5.46 -3.98 -2.58
N VAL A 62 4.68 -3.29 -3.41
CA VAL A 62 4.66 -3.53 -4.86
C VAL A 62 6.01 -3.14 -5.48
N PHE A 63 6.55 -1.99 -5.09
CA PHE A 63 7.82 -1.49 -5.60
C PHE A 63 8.98 -2.39 -5.18
N TYR A 64 9.01 -2.87 -3.94
CA TYR A 64 9.99 -3.86 -3.48
C TYR A 64 9.95 -5.13 -4.34
N LEU A 65 8.77 -5.70 -4.61
CA LEU A 65 8.64 -6.87 -5.48
C LEU A 65 9.13 -6.60 -6.91
N SER A 66 8.87 -5.39 -7.44
CA SER A 66 9.30 -5.01 -8.78
C SER A 66 10.82 -4.85 -8.92
N GLU A 67 11.54 -4.62 -7.82
CA GLU A 67 12.99 -4.47 -7.81
C GLU A 67 13.75 -5.77 -7.55
N LEU A 68 13.05 -6.82 -7.09
CA LEU A 68 13.66 -8.12 -6.84
C LEU A 68 13.93 -8.85 -8.18
N PRO A 69 15.20 -9.09 -8.56
CA PRO A 69 15.52 -9.74 -9.83
C PRO A 69 14.92 -11.15 -9.94
N GLU A 70 14.76 -11.83 -8.80
CA GLU A 70 14.15 -13.17 -8.72
C GLU A 70 12.63 -13.18 -8.95
N PHE A 71 11.98 -12.02 -8.81
CA PHE A 71 10.54 -11.87 -8.94
C PHE A 71 10.15 -11.25 -10.28
N CYS A 72 10.78 -10.14 -10.64
CA CYS A 72 10.62 -9.48 -11.93
C CYS A 72 11.98 -8.91 -12.33
N SER A 73 12.53 -9.37 -13.45
CA SER A 73 13.71 -8.72 -14.03
C SER A 73 13.39 -7.25 -14.34
N ARG A 74 14.42 -6.40 -14.49
CA ARG A 74 14.26 -5.00 -14.92
C ARG A 74 13.64 -4.93 -16.32
N ASP A 75 12.32 -5.04 -16.37
CA ASP A 75 11.49 -4.90 -17.55
C ASP A 75 11.17 -3.41 -17.74
N THR A 76 11.34 -2.92 -18.97
CA THR A 76 11.12 -1.51 -19.30
C THR A 76 9.64 -1.10 -19.30
N SER A 77 8.71 -2.06 -19.21
CA SER A 77 7.27 -1.82 -19.11
C SER A 77 6.78 -1.55 -17.68
N LEU A 78 7.64 -1.72 -16.66
CA LEU A 78 7.29 -1.41 -15.27
C LEU A 78 7.16 0.11 -15.07
N VAL A 79 5.97 0.55 -14.69
CA VAL A 79 5.64 1.98 -14.50
C VAL A 79 4.99 2.23 -13.13
N VAL A 80 5.36 1.43 -12.13
CA VAL A 80 4.79 1.47 -10.76
C VAL A 80 4.89 2.87 -10.15
N LYS A 81 6.06 3.52 -10.22
CA LYS A 81 6.27 4.88 -9.69
C LYS A 81 5.32 5.90 -10.32
N GLU A 82 5.18 5.86 -11.64
CA GLU A 82 4.31 6.74 -12.41
C GLU A 82 2.84 6.54 -12.05
N ILE A 83 2.39 5.29 -11.95
CA ILE A 83 1.02 4.95 -11.54
C ILE A 83 0.69 5.54 -10.17
N PHE A 84 1.61 5.44 -9.22
CA PHE A 84 1.43 5.97 -7.87
C PHE A 84 1.69 7.47 -7.74
N GLY A 85 2.19 8.13 -8.79
CA GLY A 85 2.52 9.56 -8.79
C GLY A 85 3.76 9.90 -7.96
N VAL A 86 4.77 9.04 -7.97
CA VAL A 86 5.97 9.10 -7.12
C VAL A 86 7.20 9.36 -7.98
N THR A 87 8.05 10.31 -7.57
CA THR A 87 9.38 10.51 -8.20
C THR A 87 10.41 9.54 -7.64
N ASP A 88 11.61 9.50 -8.23
CA ASP A 88 12.70 8.67 -7.71
C ASP A 88 13.08 9.06 -6.27
N GLU A 89 13.15 10.37 -5.99
CA GLU A 89 13.46 10.91 -4.66
C GLU A 89 12.37 10.55 -3.64
N ASP A 90 11.11 10.54 -4.07
CA ASP A 90 9.99 10.18 -3.20
C ASP A 90 9.99 8.67 -2.91
N ALA A 91 10.32 7.82 -3.89
CA ALA A 91 10.45 6.39 -3.70
C ALA A 91 11.52 6.05 -2.65
N ASP A 92 12.66 6.75 -2.68
CA ASP A 92 13.72 6.57 -1.69
C ASP A 92 13.30 6.99 -0.28
N LYS A 93 12.60 8.12 -0.14
CA LYS A 93 12.03 8.56 1.16
C LYS A 93 11.00 7.55 1.69
N LEU A 94 10.10 7.08 0.84
CA LEU A 94 9.06 6.12 1.20
C LEU A 94 9.64 4.77 1.63
N ARG A 95 10.76 4.35 1.04
CA ARG A 95 11.48 3.14 1.44
C ARG A 95 11.96 3.22 2.89
N ILE A 96 12.52 4.36 3.31
CA ILE A 96 12.98 4.58 4.69
C ILE A 96 11.80 4.57 5.68
N HIS A 97 10.71 5.27 5.34
CA HIS A 97 9.54 5.37 6.22
C HIS A 97 8.80 4.04 6.39
N THR A 98 8.71 3.22 5.33
CA THR A 98 8.08 1.89 5.42
C THR A 98 8.81 0.97 6.39
N ILE A 99 10.15 1.06 6.47
CA ILE A 99 10.96 0.28 7.43
C ILE A 99 10.71 0.77 8.87
N SER A 100 10.56 2.08 9.06
CA SER A 100 10.35 2.69 10.38
C SER A 100 8.93 2.46 10.94
N GLU A 101 7.90 2.40 10.08
CA GLU A 101 6.53 2.07 10.49
C GLU A 101 6.29 0.56 10.61
N ALA A 102 6.87 -0.27 9.73
CA ALA A 102 6.75 -1.74 9.83
C ALA A 102 7.53 -2.34 11.03
N GLY A 103 8.52 -1.61 11.57
CA GLY A 103 9.26 -1.98 12.77
C GLY A 103 8.65 -1.47 14.08
N SER A 104 7.61 -0.63 14.03
CA SER A 104 6.94 -0.11 15.22
C SER A 104 5.69 -0.93 15.55
N LEU A 105 5.89 -1.97 16.36
CA LEU A 105 4.82 -2.78 16.95
C LEU A 105 3.76 -1.88 17.67
N ASP A 106 4.21 -0.73 18.17
CA ASP A 106 3.43 0.31 18.86
C ASP A 106 2.40 1.02 17.95
N ALA A 107 2.66 1.12 16.64
CA ALA A 107 1.73 1.70 15.67
C ALA A 107 0.61 0.73 15.25
N LEU A 108 0.90 -0.57 15.28
CA LEU A 108 -0.06 -1.65 15.04
C LEU A 108 -1.02 -1.83 16.22
N GLU A 109 -0.52 -1.74 17.46
CA GLU A 109 -1.32 -1.87 18.69
C GLU A 109 -2.39 -0.76 18.77
N LYS A 110 -2.02 0.48 18.45
CA LYS A 110 -2.96 1.63 18.40
C LYS A 110 -4.05 1.51 17.32
N MET A 111 -3.86 0.68 16.29
CA MET A 111 -4.89 0.43 15.28
C MET A 111 -5.88 -0.68 15.68
N VAL A 112 -5.48 -1.57 16.60
CA VAL A 112 -6.31 -2.68 17.08
C VAL A 112 -7.22 -2.24 18.23
N ASP A 113 -6.79 -1.31 19.08
CA ASP A 113 -7.56 -0.81 20.22
C ASP A 113 -8.82 0.00 19.86
N SER A 114 -9.02 0.37 18.58
CA SER A 114 -10.17 1.17 18.15
C SER A 114 -11.36 0.33 17.63
N SER A 115 -11.32 -1.00 17.72
CA SER A 115 -12.39 -1.90 17.20
C SER A 115 -13.20 -2.63 18.27
N ASN A 116 -13.45 -2.03 19.44
CA ASN A 116 -14.49 -2.54 20.33
C ASN A 116 -15.13 -1.45 21.22
N SER A 117 -16.09 -0.71 20.66
CA SER A 117 -17.33 -0.31 21.36
C SER A 117 -18.20 0.53 20.42
N GLU A 118 -18.99 -0.16 19.59
CA GLU A 118 -20.27 0.38 19.18
C GLU A 118 -21.35 -0.29 20.02
N ASP A 119 -22.32 0.54 20.42
CA ASP A 119 -23.72 0.20 20.73
C ASP A 119 -24.14 0.24 22.21
N ALA A 120 -24.65 1.39 22.64
CA ALA A 120 -25.91 1.47 23.38
C ALA A 120 -26.45 2.92 23.44
N SER A 121 -27.73 3.04 23.06
CA SER A 121 -28.69 4.14 23.28
C SER A 121 -28.61 5.36 22.35
N GLU A 122 -29.16 5.21 21.15
CA GLU A 122 -29.92 6.30 20.55
C GLU A 122 -31.31 6.40 21.17
N ASP A 123 -31.61 7.64 21.50
CA ASP A 123 -32.74 8.23 22.19
C ASP A 123 -34.06 8.04 21.43
N SER A 124 -35.16 7.80 22.15
CA SER A 124 -36.51 7.81 21.59
C SER A 124 -37.43 8.70 22.42
N PHE A 125 -37.23 10.01 22.26
CA PHE A 125 -38.28 11.04 22.34
C PHE A 125 -38.61 11.42 20.88
N GLU A 126 -39.83 11.61 20.38
CA GLU A 126 -41.13 12.02 20.92
C GLU A 126 -42.17 11.78 19.79
N ALA A 127 -43.47 11.64 20.11
CA ALA A 127 -44.55 12.37 19.43
C ALA A 127 -45.96 12.03 19.98
N SER A 128 -46.58 13.06 20.57
CA SER A 128 -48.03 13.39 20.67
C SER A 128 -49.03 12.37 21.22
#